data_AF-A0A2W7MG90-F1
#
_entry.id   AF-A0A2W7MG90-F1
#
_cell.length_a   1.000
_cell.length_b   1.000
_cell.length_c   1.000
_cell.angle_alpha   90.00
_cell.angle_beta   90.00
_cell.angle_gamma   90.00
#
_symmetry.space_group_name_H-M   'P 1'
#
loop_
_entity.id
_entity.type
_entity.pdbx_description
1 polymer ?
#
loop_
_entity_poly.entity_id
_entity_poly.type
_entity_poly.pdbx_seq_one_letter_code
_entity_poly.pdbx_strand_id
1 'polypeptide(L)' 'MIIFTLLLFSAFYLIQINRMTFALVTSREIPEEKHQKIFRTINILITLLLVTFYVELVYAV' A
#
# COMPACT_ATOMS: atom_id res chain seq x y z
N MET A 1 8.51 -3.08 20.80
CA MET A 1 8.22 -1.71 20.28
C MET A 1 8.31 -1.64 18.76
N ILE A 2 9.38 -2.16 18.13
CA ILE A 2 9.57 -2.12 16.66
C ILE A 2 8.40 -2.71 15.87
N ILE A 3 7.90 -3.90 16.24
CA ILE A 3 6.76 -4.54 15.54
C ILE A 3 5.47 -3.70 15.63
N PHE A 4 5.21 -3.08 16.79
CA PHE A 4 4.05 -2.20 16.95
C PHE A 4 4.16 -0.95 16.07
N THR A 5 5.34 -0.32 16.03
CA THR A 5 5.62 0.79 15.13
C THR A 5 5.46 0.38 13.66
N LEU A 6 5.93 -0.81 13.28
CA LEU A 6 5.76 -1.35 11.93
C LEU A 6 4.30 -1.54 11.54
N LEU A 7 3.47 -2.06 12.46
CA LEU A 7 2.03 -2.23 12.22
C LEU A 7 1.34 -0.88 12.01
N LEU A 8 1.61 0.11 12.87
CA LEU A 8 1.06 1.46 12.73
C LEU A 8 1.52 2.11 11.42
N PHE A 9 2.81 2.00 11.10
CA PHE A 9 3.37 2.52 9.84
C PHE A 9 2.70 1.86 8.63
N SER A 10 2.57 0.53 8.63
CA SER A 10 1.95 -0.24 7.55
C SER A 10 0.49 0.15 7.34
N ALA A 11 -0.29 0.26 8.42
CA ALA A 11 -1.68 0.68 8.36
C ALA A 11 -1.82 2.11 7.81
N PHE A 12 -1.01 3.04 8.32
CA PHE A 12 -0.97 4.41 7.81
C PHE A 12 -0.61 4.44 6.32
N TYR A 13 0.42 3.71 5.90
CA TYR A 13 0.91 3.70 4.53
C TYR A 13 -0.13 3.12 3.56
N LEU A 14 -0.80 2.03 3.93
CA LEU A 14 -1.89 1.44 3.14
C LEU A 14 -3.06 2.42 2.95
N ILE A 15 -3.43 3.16 4.00
CA ILE A 15 -4.49 4.18 3.89
C ILE A 15 -4.05 5.29 2.93
N GLN A 16 -2.82 5.80 3.04
CA GLN A 16 -2.37 6.88 2.17
C GLN A 16 -2.28 6.45 0.71
N ILE A 17 -1.77 5.25 0.42
CA ILE A 17 -1.68 4.77 -0.95
C ILE A 17 -3.08 4.52 -1.56
N ASN A 18 -4.03 3.99 -0.81
CA ASN A 18 -5.40 3.85 -1.29
C ASN A 18 -6.04 5.21 -1.60
N ARG A 19 -5.80 6.23 -0.76
CA ARG A 19 -6.28 7.60 -1.03
C ARG A 19 -5.64 8.19 -2.29
N MET A 20 -4.35 8.02 -2.48
CA MET A 20 -3.65 8.47 -3.69
C MET A 20 -4.14 7.72 -4.94
N THR A 21 -4.40 6.42 -4.82
CA THR A 21 -4.95 5.60 -5.91
C THR A 21 -6.35 6.06 -6.29
N PHE A 22 -7.19 6.35 -5.30
CA PHE A 22 -8.50 6.94 -5.53
C PHE A 22 -8.40 8.27 -6.28
N ALA A 23 -7.55 9.18 -5.79
CA ALA A 23 -7.32 10.46 -6.47
C ALA A 23 -6.80 10.28 -7.91
N LEU A 24 -5.95 9.29 -8.16
CA LEU A 24 -5.43 8.97 -9.49
C LEU A 24 -6.54 8.51 -10.44
N VAL A 25 -7.39 7.57 -10.03
CA VAL A 25 -8.43 7.04 -10.91
C VAL A 25 -9.53 8.08 -11.17
N THR A 26 -9.85 8.92 -10.19
CA THR A 26 -10.84 9.99 -10.33
C THR A 26 -10.32 11.15 -11.19
N SER A 27 -9.09 11.63 -10.94
CA SER A 27 -8.51 12.76 -11.69
C SER A 27 -8.21 12.44 -13.16
N ARG A 28 -8.06 11.17 -13.50
CA ARG A 28 -7.81 10.70 -14.87
C ARG A 28 -9.05 10.17 -15.58
N GLU A 29 -10.24 10.34 -15.00
CA GLU A 29 -11.53 9.85 -15.53
C GLU A 29 -11.45 8.40 -16.01
N ILE A 30 -10.73 7.56 -15.26
CA ILE A 30 -10.55 6.17 -15.64
C ILE A 30 -11.92 5.48 -15.58
N PRO A 31 -12.27 4.60 -16.53
CA PRO A 31 -13.50 3.81 -16.46
C PRO A 31 -13.59 3.00 -15.16
N GLU A 32 -14.74 3.01 -14.48
CA GLU A 32 -14.92 2.33 -13.18
C GLU A 32 -14.59 0.83 -13.21
N GLU A 33 -14.87 0.17 -14.34
CA GLU A 33 -14.50 -1.22 -14.62
C GLU A 33 -13.00 -1.52 -14.49
N LYS A 34 -12.14 -0.51 -14.71
CA LYS A 34 -10.68 -0.64 -14.57
C LYS A 34 -10.19 -0.30 -13.17
N HIS A 35 -10.98 0.40 -12.35
CA HIS A 35 -10.58 0.83 -11.00
C HIS A 35 -10.20 -0.38 -10.17
N GLN A 36 -11.04 -1.42 -10.15
CA GLN A 36 -10.79 -2.62 -9.35
C GLN A 36 -9.43 -3.27 -9.69
N LYS A 37 -9.06 -3.31 -10.97
CA LYS A 37 -7.77 -3.85 -11.40
C LYS A 37 -6.61 -3.00 -10.89
N ILE A 38 -6.71 -1.67 -10.99
CA ILE A 38 -5.69 -0.72 -10.52
C ILE A 38 -5.50 -0.84 -9.00
N PHE A 39 -6.58 -0.77 -8.22
CA PHE A 39 -6.52 -0.91 -6.76
C PHE A 39 -5.93 -2.27 -6.36
N ARG A 40 -6.33 -3.36 -7.03
CA ARG A 40 -5.76 -4.69 -6.76
C ARG A 40 -4.26 -4.73 -7.02
N THR A 41 -3.80 -4.22 -8.17
CA THR A 41 -2.38 -4.20 -8.51
C THR A 41 -1.58 -3.38 -7.50
N ILE A 42 -2.02 -2.17 -7.16
CA ILE A 42 -1.32 -1.32 -6.21
C ILE A 42 -1.29 -1.96 -4.82
N ASN A 43 -2.41 -2.53 -4.35
CA ASN A 43 -2.44 -3.18 -3.04
C ASN A 43 -1.49 -4.39 -2.96
N ILE A 44 -1.37 -5.19 -4.03
CA ILE A 44 -0.39 -6.29 -4.10
C ILE A 44 1.03 -5.74 -4.01
N LEU A 45 1.37 -4.70 -4.78
CA LEU A 45 2.70 -4.10 -4.80
C LEU A 45 3.08 -3.49 -3.44
N ILE A 46 2.16 -2.77 -2.79
CA ILE A 46 2.40 -2.20 -1.45
C ILE A 46 2.55 -3.30 -0.41
N THR A 47 1.72 -4.35 -0.48
CA THR A 47 1.85 -5.48 0.46
C THR A 47 3.21 -6.16 0.31
N LEU A 48 3.68 -6.39 -0.93
CA LEU A 48 5.02 -6.91 -1.19
C LEU A 48 6.10 -5.98 -0.62
N LEU A 49 5.99 -4.67 -0.83
CA LEU A 49 6.92 -3.68 -0.29
C LEU A 49 6.99 -3.74 1.25
N LEU A 50 5.83 -3.76 1.93
CA LEU A 50 5.75 -3.81 3.39
C LEU A 50 6.28 -5.13 3.95
N VAL A 51 6.03 -6.24 3.28
CA VAL A 51 6.59 -7.56 3.66
C VAL A 51 8.11 -7.56 3.52
N THR A 52 8.65 -7.06 2.42
CA THR A 52 10.11 -6.93 2.23
C THR A 52 10.73 -6.06 3.31
N PHE A 53 10.11 -4.91 3.61
CA PHE A 53 10.56 -4.03 4.68
C PHE A 53 10.52 -4.68 6.07
N TYR A 54 9.47 -5.47 6.35
CA TYR A 54 9.38 -6.25 7.59
C TYR A 54 10.52 -7.28 7.69
N VAL A 55 10.78 -8.04 6.62
CA VAL A 55 11.86 -9.03 6.59
C VAL A 55 13.20 -8.33 6.82
N GLU A 56 13.47 -7.24 6.13
CA GLU A 56 14.69 -6.47 6.31
C GLU A 56 14.86 -6.00 7.76
N LEU A 57 13.82 -5.44 8.38
CA LEU A 57 13.87 -4.99 9.77
C LEU A 57 14.04 -6.12 10.79
N VAL A 58 13.56 -7.32 10.50
CA VAL A 58 13.68 -8.48 11.40
C VAL A 58 15.04 -9.14 11.33
N TYR A 59 15.70 -9.13 10.16
CA TYR A 59 16.96 -9.86 9.95
C TYR A 59 18.20 -8.96 9.85
N ALA A 60 18.05 -7.65 9.58
CA ALA A 60 19.17 -6.70 9.52
C ALA A 60 19.45 -6.00 10.87
N VAL A 61 18.53 -6.13 11.84
CA VAL A 61 18.69 -5.68 13.25
C VAL A 61 19.13 -6.86 14.10
#